data_AF-A0A928JIK2-F1
#
_entry.id   AF-A0A928JIK2-F1
#
_cell.length_a   1.000
_cell.length_b   1.000
_cell.length_c   1.000
_cell.angle_alpha   90.00
_cell.angle_beta   90.00
_cell.angle_gamma   90.00
#
_symmetry.space_group_name_H-M   'P 1'
#
loop_
_entity.id
_entity.type
_entity.pdbx_description
1 polymer ?
#
loop_
_entity_poly.entity_id
_entity_poly.type
_entity_poly.pdbx_seq_one_letter_code
_entity_poly.pdbx_strand_id
1 'polypeptide(L)'
;MKKSWKIAFVSTFITGLLVHIYKFTNTLPNHDSVMNYYADQNILGSGRWFLSIACGISSYFDLPWITGLFSIVFIALTAVVIVDLFNIDNPITITLTGAVLSVSPGITETLFFGFTADGYMVSMFLAALAVRLSAFEKKGIGWILVSSGLLCLSCGIYQSYISFAFLLMAFYFAFEMLENRHATKEAFRFIGKQIIIYIIGLVSYYIIWQMCMLIQGVSATDYQGIQELASVSTMSFDFGAWVQGIVRAVTSVVFYFIEWNIISNGITLYAVLNIVFILMLIIGIVIALIKSGILKRKSQFVLFLLSLAFCLPTSILWSFVSSDISYRPMMMVSLSLIFVFAIVLFERYTNNILQTTMISLLVIIIMNSALVANISYYYMNKAYEQTYAIGIDIISEVRDIDKEIDFESIAFVGERSDLVSDLTTKYPESNKIHRLAQVLRSDLFLNRPHAESILNELYAFEYSFTPEEKCIELEQSDEVIAMQSWPSREAFKVIDNVLVIKLGEIPPQ
;
A
#
# COMPACT_ATOMS: atom_id res chain seq x y z
N MET A 1 -14.10 -24.86 15.04
CA MET A 1 -13.12 -24.15 14.19
C MET A 1 -12.36 -25.18 13.35
N LYS A 2 -12.36 -25.06 12.01
CA LYS A 2 -11.69 -26.02 11.11
C LYS A 2 -10.18 -26.06 11.36
N LYS A 3 -9.54 -27.22 11.15
CA LYS A 3 -8.08 -27.38 11.30
C LYS A 3 -7.32 -26.45 10.33
N SER A 4 -7.79 -26.36 9.08
CA SER A 4 -7.19 -25.49 8.06
C SER A 4 -7.19 -24.01 8.47
N TRP A 5 -8.28 -23.54 9.11
CA TRP A 5 -8.36 -22.16 9.61
C TRP A 5 -7.33 -21.88 10.71
N LYS A 6 -7.14 -22.84 11.64
CA LYS A 6 -6.13 -22.69 12.70
C LYS A 6 -4.73 -22.61 12.11
N ILE A 7 -4.41 -23.47 11.14
CA ILE A 7 -3.10 -23.46 10.46
C ILE A 7 -2.92 -22.13 9.73
N ALA A 8 -3.91 -21.69 8.95
CA ALA A 8 -3.86 -20.44 8.21
C ALA A 8 -3.57 -19.26 9.14
N PHE A 9 -4.35 -19.13 10.22
CA PHE A 9 -4.17 -18.03 11.17
C PHE A 9 -2.80 -18.06 11.83
N VAL A 10 -2.43 -19.19 12.46
CA VAL A 10 -1.19 -19.30 13.25
C VAL A 10 0.05 -19.18 12.38
N SER A 11 0.08 -19.85 11.22
CA SER A 11 1.24 -19.80 10.33
C SER A 11 1.44 -18.41 9.70
N THR A 12 0.35 -17.74 9.30
CA THR A 12 0.42 -16.35 8.80
C THR A 12 0.90 -15.41 9.90
N PHE A 13 0.34 -15.55 11.11
CA PHE A 13 0.71 -14.71 12.24
C PHE A 13 2.18 -14.86 12.61
N ILE A 14 2.67 -16.10 12.74
CA ILE A 14 4.07 -16.38 13.06
C ILE A 14 4.99 -15.88 11.92
N THR A 15 4.63 -16.13 10.66
CA THR A 15 5.47 -15.70 9.53
C THR A 15 5.56 -14.18 9.44
N GLY A 16 4.41 -13.49 9.53
CA GLY A 16 4.37 -12.03 9.54
C GLY A 16 5.16 -11.44 10.71
N LEU A 17 5.01 -12.01 11.91
CA LEU A 17 5.79 -11.58 13.07
C LEU A 17 7.29 -11.78 12.82
N LEU A 18 7.73 -12.97 12.40
CA LEU A 18 9.15 -13.26 12.16
C LEU A 18 9.79 -12.32 11.14
N VAL A 19 9.07 -11.96 10.08
CA VAL A 19 9.59 -11.10 9.02
C VAL A 19 9.62 -9.63 9.43
N HIS A 20 8.62 -9.16 10.18
CA HIS A 20 8.41 -7.73 10.45
C HIS A 20 8.75 -7.31 11.88
N ILE A 21 9.20 -8.24 12.75
CA ILE A 21 9.48 -7.94 14.17
C ILE A 21 10.45 -6.77 14.34
N TYR A 22 11.42 -6.60 13.46
CA TYR A 22 12.35 -5.47 13.51
C TYR A 22 11.62 -4.12 13.35
N LYS A 23 10.67 -4.01 12.41
CA LYS A 23 9.81 -2.80 12.29
C LYS A 23 8.87 -2.64 13.49
N PHE A 24 8.37 -3.73 14.07
CA PHE A 24 7.42 -3.64 15.19
C PHE A 24 8.07 -3.30 16.53
N THR A 25 9.37 -3.55 16.67
CA THR A 25 10.10 -3.33 17.92
C THR A 25 10.98 -2.08 17.90
N ASN A 26 11.02 -1.35 16.77
CA ASN A 26 11.83 -0.14 16.61
C ASN A 26 10.97 1.00 16.05
N THR A 27 11.26 2.23 16.49
CA THR A 27 10.66 3.44 15.94
C THR A 27 11.34 3.79 14.63
N LEU A 28 10.75 3.33 13.52
CA LEU A 28 11.25 3.52 12.16
C LEU A 28 10.28 4.44 11.39
N PRO A 29 10.26 5.76 11.63
CA PRO A 29 9.36 6.67 10.95
C PRO A 29 9.75 6.82 9.48
N ASN A 30 8.76 7.09 8.63
CA ASN A 30 8.97 7.63 7.29
C ASN A 30 8.59 9.12 7.25
N HIS A 31 8.67 9.73 6.06
CA HIS A 31 8.33 11.14 5.84
C HIS A 31 6.91 11.50 6.29
N ASP A 32 5.93 10.61 6.11
CA ASP A 32 4.56 10.86 6.61
C ASP A 32 4.45 10.62 8.12
N SER A 33 5.17 9.63 8.65
CA SER A 33 5.07 9.22 10.06
C SER A 33 5.49 10.34 11.00
N VAL A 34 6.47 11.16 10.61
CA VAL A 34 6.92 12.28 11.45
C VAL A 34 5.81 13.31 11.66
N MET A 35 4.87 13.45 10.73
CA MET A 35 3.71 14.33 10.86
C MET A 35 2.50 13.64 11.51
N ASN A 36 2.62 12.34 11.84
CA ASN A 36 1.51 11.49 12.27
C ASN A 36 1.85 10.65 13.51
N TYR A 37 2.72 11.15 14.40
CA TYR A 37 2.97 10.49 15.70
C TYR A 37 1.69 10.31 16.51
N TYR A 38 0.80 11.31 16.47
CA TYR A 38 -0.60 11.19 16.83
C TYR A 38 -1.46 11.77 15.72
N ALA A 39 -2.36 10.96 15.16
CA ALA A 39 -3.32 11.41 14.17
C ALA A 39 -4.59 10.57 14.24
N ASP A 40 -5.75 11.23 14.32
CA ASP A 40 -7.07 10.59 14.39
C ASP A 40 -7.46 9.83 13.10
N GLN A 41 -6.62 9.90 12.07
CA GLN A 41 -6.80 9.32 10.74
C GLN A 41 -8.09 9.79 10.05
N ASN A 42 -8.61 10.96 10.40
CA ASN A 42 -9.74 11.57 9.72
C ASN A 42 -9.30 12.26 8.43
N ILE A 43 -9.01 11.46 7.40
CA ILE A 43 -8.59 11.94 6.08
C ILE A 43 -9.79 11.92 5.11
N LEU A 44 -10.86 12.60 5.52
CA LEU A 44 -12.13 12.64 4.80
C LEU A 44 -11.99 13.20 3.38
N GLY A 45 -11.18 14.26 3.21
CA GLY A 45 -10.94 14.87 1.89
C GLY A 45 -10.33 13.90 0.87
N SER A 46 -9.61 12.87 1.33
CA SER A 46 -9.05 11.81 0.49
C SER A 46 -9.97 10.59 0.34
N GLY A 47 -11.26 10.71 0.68
CA GLY A 47 -12.26 9.66 0.52
C GLY A 47 -12.30 8.61 1.62
N ARG A 48 -11.50 8.77 2.67
CA ARG A 48 -11.29 7.73 3.69
C ARG A 48 -12.13 7.96 4.94
N TRP A 49 -13.44 8.11 4.76
CA TRP A 49 -14.39 8.47 5.82
C TRP A 49 -14.52 7.42 6.95
N PHE A 50 -14.10 6.17 6.72
CA PHE A 50 -14.17 5.08 7.71
C PHE A 50 -12.80 4.69 8.29
N LEU A 51 -11.70 5.33 7.84
CA LEU A 51 -10.36 4.98 8.26
C LEU A 51 -10.12 5.24 9.75
N SER A 52 -10.55 6.40 10.27
CA SER A 52 -10.48 6.74 11.70
C SER A 52 -11.09 5.64 12.57
N ILE A 53 -12.29 5.17 12.23
CA ILE A 53 -12.97 4.09 12.98
C ILE A 53 -12.17 2.78 12.91
N ALA A 54 -11.59 2.46 11.76
CA ALA A 54 -10.79 1.26 11.59
C ALA A 54 -9.49 1.28 12.41
N CYS A 55 -8.75 2.40 12.39
CA CYS A 55 -7.52 2.57 13.19
C CYS A 55 -7.82 2.71 14.70
N GLY A 56 -9.01 3.21 15.06
CA GLY A 56 -9.45 3.33 16.45
C GLY A 56 -9.59 1.99 17.19
N ILE A 57 -9.54 0.85 16.48
CA ILE A 57 -9.44 -0.49 17.09
C ILE A 57 -8.10 -0.67 17.82
N SER A 58 -7.03 -0.05 17.34
CA SER A 58 -5.72 -0.10 17.97
C SER A 58 -5.39 1.21 18.71
N SER A 59 -4.93 2.24 18.00
CA SER A 59 -4.55 3.54 18.55
C SER A 59 -4.48 4.60 17.45
N TYR A 60 -4.66 5.86 17.83
CA TYR A 60 -4.31 7.02 16.98
C TYR A 60 -2.85 7.45 17.14
N PHE A 61 -2.11 6.83 18.04
CA PHE A 61 -0.66 6.97 18.12
C PHE A 61 0.02 6.01 17.16
N ASP A 62 1.13 6.45 16.55
CA ASP A 62 2.04 5.55 15.84
C ASP A 62 2.77 4.66 16.86
N LEU A 63 2.19 3.49 17.14
CA LEU A 63 2.72 2.50 18.08
C LEU A 63 3.15 1.25 17.29
N PRO A 64 4.40 1.18 16.79
CA PRO A 64 4.82 0.14 15.83
C PRO A 64 4.51 -1.30 16.29
N TRP A 65 4.61 -1.56 17.59
CA TRP A 65 4.29 -2.88 18.15
C TRP A 65 2.81 -3.19 18.08
N ILE A 66 1.96 -2.25 18.53
CA ILE A 66 0.52 -2.48 18.63
C ILE A 66 -0.12 -2.45 17.24
N THR A 67 0.13 -1.40 16.45
CA THR A 67 -0.43 -1.29 15.09
C THR A 67 0.05 -2.46 14.23
N GLY A 68 1.35 -2.78 14.28
CA GLY A 68 1.93 -3.94 13.58
C GLY A 68 1.30 -5.28 13.97
N LEU A 69 1.08 -5.53 15.27
CA LEU A 69 0.44 -6.75 15.75
C LEU A 69 -1.00 -6.88 15.20
N PHE A 70 -1.78 -5.80 15.24
CA PHE A 70 -3.14 -5.79 14.69
C PHE A 70 -3.14 -5.96 13.16
N SER A 71 -2.20 -5.33 12.44
CA SER A 71 -2.02 -5.55 11.00
C SER A 71 -1.86 -7.04 10.68
N ILE A 72 -0.95 -7.74 11.38
CA ILE A 72 -0.72 -9.17 11.14
C ILE A 72 -1.95 -10.02 11.52
N VAL A 73 -2.70 -9.65 12.57
CA VAL A 73 -3.96 -10.34 12.91
C VAL A 73 -4.97 -10.26 11.76
N PHE A 74 -5.17 -9.09 11.15
CA PHE A 74 -6.10 -8.95 10.03
C PHE A 74 -5.60 -9.60 8.74
N ILE A 75 -4.29 -9.63 8.49
CA ILE A 75 -3.70 -10.43 7.41
C ILE A 75 -3.96 -11.93 7.65
N ALA A 76 -3.76 -12.42 8.88
CA ALA A 76 -4.02 -13.81 9.24
C ALA A 76 -5.50 -14.19 9.10
N LEU A 77 -6.43 -13.30 9.48
CA LEU A 77 -7.86 -13.49 9.23
C LEU A 77 -8.18 -13.51 7.72
N THR A 78 -7.52 -12.67 6.93
CA THR A 78 -7.65 -12.68 5.47
C THR A 78 -7.18 -14.02 4.88
N ALA A 79 -6.06 -14.55 5.35
CA ALA A 79 -5.57 -15.87 4.95
C ALA A 79 -6.56 -16.98 5.28
N VAL A 80 -7.22 -16.94 6.46
CA VAL A 80 -8.30 -17.87 6.83
C VAL A 80 -9.44 -17.82 5.82
N VAL A 81 -9.88 -16.61 5.44
CA VAL A 81 -10.96 -16.41 4.46
C VAL A 81 -10.59 -17.02 3.11
N ILE A 82 -9.37 -16.76 2.63
CA ILE A 82 -8.87 -17.27 1.34
C ILE A 82 -8.76 -18.81 1.35
N VAL A 83 -8.21 -19.38 2.42
CA VAL A 83 -8.10 -20.83 2.60
C VAL A 83 -9.46 -21.50 2.61
N ASP A 84 -10.46 -20.90 3.25
CA ASP A 84 -11.83 -21.40 3.20
C ASP A 84 -12.46 -21.26 1.82
N LEU A 85 -12.24 -20.14 1.14
CA LEU A 85 -12.82 -19.84 -0.17
C LEU A 85 -12.36 -20.83 -1.24
N PHE A 86 -11.08 -21.18 -1.26
CA PHE A 86 -10.51 -22.15 -2.21
C PHE A 86 -10.56 -23.60 -1.72
N ASN A 87 -11.07 -23.87 -0.51
CA ASN A 87 -11.06 -25.18 0.14
C ASN A 87 -9.66 -25.82 0.17
N ILE A 88 -8.68 -25.07 0.68
CA ILE A 88 -7.29 -25.54 0.79
C ILE A 88 -7.15 -26.39 2.05
N ASP A 89 -6.70 -27.64 1.89
CA ASP A 89 -6.55 -28.60 3.00
C ASP A 89 -5.09 -28.94 3.32
N ASN A 90 -4.18 -28.81 2.34
CA ASN A 90 -2.76 -29.11 2.55
C ASN A 90 -2.10 -28.08 3.49
N PRO A 91 -1.51 -28.48 4.64
CA PRO A 91 -0.88 -27.56 5.59
C PRO A 91 0.24 -26.69 5.01
N ILE A 92 1.01 -27.20 4.06
CA ILE A 92 2.12 -26.47 3.42
C ILE A 92 1.54 -25.37 2.55
N THR A 93 0.54 -25.70 1.72
CA THR A 93 -0.17 -24.73 0.88
C THR A 93 -0.84 -23.64 1.70
N ILE A 94 -1.51 -24.02 2.78
CA ILE A 94 -2.13 -23.09 3.73
C ILE A 94 -1.09 -22.12 4.29
N THR A 95 0.06 -22.65 4.70
CA THR A 95 1.17 -21.85 5.26
C THR A 95 1.74 -20.89 4.21
N LEU A 96 1.95 -21.35 2.98
CA LEU A 96 2.46 -20.50 1.90
C LEU A 96 1.46 -19.43 1.47
N THR A 97 0.16 -19.72 1.48
CA THR A 97 -0.89 -18.72 1.22
C THR A 97 -0.80 -17.57 2.22
N GLY A 98 -0.69 -17.91 3.51
CA GLY A 98 -0.49 -16.92 4.57
C GLY A 98 0.80 -16.12 4.41
N ALA A 99 1.92 -16.82 4.21
CA ALA A 99 3.25 -16.23 4.10
C ALA A 99 3.35 -15.25 2.92
N VAL A 100 2.87 -15.63 1.73
CA VAL A 100 2.85 -14.78 0.53
C VAL A 100 2.10 -13.48 0.78
N LEU A 101 0.93 -13.56 1.44
CA LEU A 101 0.14 -12.37 1.77
C LEU A 101 0.93 -11.47 2.72
N SER A 102 1.50 -12.03 3.80
CA SER A 102 2.18 -11.25 4.83
C SER A 102 3.48 -10.59 4.36
N VAL A 103 4.25 -11.23 3.48
CA VAL A 103 5.59 -10.73 3.10
C VAL A 103 5.61 -9.95 1.79
N SER A 104 4.46 -9.76 1.13
CA SER A 104 4.46 -9.08 -0.16
C SER A 104 5.07 -7.67 -0.06
N PRO A 105 5.72 -7.16 -1.13
CA PRO A 105 6.29 -5.81 -1.13
C PRO A 105 5.24 -4.73 -0.78
N GLY A 106 3.99 -4.94 -1.18
CA GLY A 106 2.90 -4.04 -0.83
C GLY A 106 2.60 -3.98 0.67
N ILE A 107 2.60 -5.13 1.37
CA ILE A 107 2.47 -5.15 2.83
C ILE A 107 3.68 -4.50 3.50
N THR A 108 4.89 -4.76 2.97
CA THR A 108 6.10 -4.13 3.49
C THR A 108 6.01 -2.60 3.44
N GLU A 109 5.59 -2.03 2.30
CA GLU A 109 5.38 -0.59 2.18
C GLU A 109 4.23 -0.10 3.07
N THR A 110 3.11 -0.83 3.16
CA THR A 110 2.02 -0.47 4.09
C THR A 110 2.54 -0.33 5.51
N LEU A 111 3.42 -1.23 5.95
CA LEU A 111 4.04 -1.17 7.28
C LEU A 111 5.03 -0.02 7.45
N PHE A 112 5.49 0.65 6.38
CA PHE A 112 6.24 1.92 6.53
C PHE A 112 5.36 3.01 7.15
N PHE A 113 4.06 2.99 6.85
CA PHE A 113 3.04 3.89 7.39
C PHE A 113 2.37 3.27 8.61
N GLY A 114 3.17 2.99 9.65
CA GLY A 114 2.76 2.25 10.86
C GLY A 114 1.53 2.84 11.55
N PHE A 115 1.38 4.17 11.51
CA PHE A 115 0.27 4.93 12.09
C PHE A 115 -1.12 4.61 11.49
N THR A 116 -1.19 3.94 10.34
CA THR A 116 -2.47 3.64 9.63
C THR A 116 -2.54 2.22 9.07
N ALA A 117 -1.47 1.44 9.23
CA ALA A 117 -1.30 0.15 8.55
C ALA A 117 -2.34 -0.90 8.97
N ASP A 118 -2.74 -0.92 10.25
CA ASP A 118 -3.76 -1.82 10.78
C ASP A 118 -5.15 -1.52 10.19
N GLY A 119 -5.52 -0.25 10.07
CA GLY A 119 -6.73 0.17 9.37
C GLY A 119 -6.76 -0.36 7.94
N TYR A 120 -5.66 -0.23 7.21
CA TYR A 120 -5.55 -0.82 5.86
C TYR A 120 -5.69 -2.35 5.87
N MET A 121 -5.14 -3.06 6.87
CA MET A 121 -5.36 -4.51 6.97
C MET A 121 -6.80 -4.88 7.33
N VAL A 122 -7.52 -4.04 8.09
CA VAL A 122 -8.97 -4.18 8.25
C VAL A 122 -9.65 -4.10 6.89
N SER A 123 -9.29 -3.13 6.05
CA SER A 123 -9.85 -3.01 4.70
C SER A 123 -9.59 -4.26 3.84
N MET A 124 -8.37 -4.80 3.87
CA MET A 124 -8.02 -6.06 3.20
C MET A 124 -8.91 -7.22 3.66
N PHE A 125 -9.13 -7.34 4.97
CA PHE A 125 -9.97 -8.36 5.56
C PHE A 125 -11.44 -8.21 5.17
N LEU A 126 -11.98 -6.99 5.22
CA LEU A 126 -13.36 -6.70 4.80
C LEU A 126 -13.56 -6.99 3.31
N ALA A 127 -12.60 -6.63 2.46
CA ALA A 127 -12.59 -6.96 1.03
C ALA A 127 -12.64 -8.48 0.81
N ALA A 128 -11.78 -9.25 1.50
CA ALA A 128 -11.78 -10.71 1.38
C ALA A 128 -13.09 -11.34 1.88
N LEU A 129 -13.60 -10.85 3.02
CA LEU A 129 -14.84 -11.33 3.61
C LEU A 129 -16.04 -11.04 2.72
N ALA A 130 -16.09 -9.88 2.05
CA ALA A 130 -17.12 -9.55 1.07
C ALA A 130 -17.18 -10.59 -0.06
N VAL A 131 -16.03 -11.01 -0.60
CA VAL A 131 -15.96 -12.06 -1.63
C VAL A 131 -16.43 -13.41 -1.09
N ARG A 132 -16.01 -13.75 0.14
CA ARG A 132 -16.42 -15.01 0.77
C ARG A 132 -17.92 -15.08 1.03
N LEU A 133 -18.53 -13.97 1.44
CA LEU A 133 -19.96 -13.88 1.70
C LEU A 133 -20.79 -13.70 0.42
N SER A 134 -20.14 -13.44 -0.71
CA SER A 134 -20.75 -13.43 -2.04
C SER A 134 -20.50 -14.71 -2.85
N ALA A 135 -19.91 -15.75 -2.25
CA ALA A 135 -19.60 -17.02 -2.91
C ALA A 135 -20.84 -17.74 -3.52
N PHE A 136 -20.62 -18.74 -4.40
CA PHE A 136 -21.68 -19.45 -5.13
C PHE A 136 -22.78 -20.04 -4.24
N GLU A 137 -22.43 -20.56 -3.07
CA GLU A 137 -23.36 -21.15 -2.11
C GLU A 137 -24.22 -20.11 -1.37
N LYS A 138 -23.86 -18.82 -1.45
CA LYS A 138 -24.56 -17.70 -0.79
C LYS A 138 -25.58 -17.08 -1.74
N LYS A 139 -26.79 -17.63 -1.74
CA LYS A 139 -27.85 -17.28 -2.72
C LYS A 139 -28.88 -16.24 -2.24
N GLY A 140 -28.99 -15.99 -0.94
CA GLY A 140 -29.98 -15.06 -0.37
C GLY A 140 -29.64 -13.58 -0.57
N ILE A 141 -30.66 -12.73 -0.72
CA ILE A 141 -30.53 -11.28 -0.90
C ILE A 141 -29.79 -10.59 0.27
N GLY A 142 -29.94 -11.11 1.49
CA GLY A 142 -29.20 -10.61 2.65
C GLY A 142 -27.68 -10.68 2.48
N TRP A 143 -27.18 -11.69 1.75
CA TRP A 143 -25.75 -11.80 1.46
C TRP A 143 -25.27 -10.75 0.46
N ILE A 144 -26.13 -10.31 -0.47
CA ILE A 144 -25.82 -9.19 -1.37
C ILE A 144 -25.63 -7.93 -0.55
N LEU A 145 -26.58 -7.60 0.34
CA LEU A 145 -26.51 -6.41 1.19
C LEU A 145 -25.29 -6.42 2.13
N VAL A 146 -25.03 -7.55 2.80
CA VAL A 146 -23.86 -7.69 3.68
C VAL A 146 -22.56 -7.53 2.90
N SER A 147 -22.43 -8.19 1.74
CA SER A 147 -21.20 -8.12 0.93
C SER A 147 -20.97 -6.69 0.39
N SER A 148 -22.03 -6.02 -0.06
CA SER A 148 -21.97 -4.62 -0.49
C SER A 148 -21.61 -3.67 0.64
N GLY A 149 -22.15 -3.89 1.85
CA GLY A 149 -21.77 -3.12 3.05
C GLY A 149 -20.29 -3.29 3.38
N LEU A 150 -19.77 -4.52 3.34
CA LEU A 150 -18.35 -4.79 3.57
C LEU A 150 -17.44 -4.12 2.52
N LEU A 151 -17.82 -4.15 1.23
CA LEU A 151 -17.09 -3.43 0.18
C LEU A 151 -17.15 -1.92 0.38
N CYS A 152 -18.30 -1.37 0.77
CA CYS A 152 -18.47 0.06 1.07
C CYS A 152 -17.52 0.49 2.20
N LEU A 153 -17.48 -0.28 3.29
CA LEU A 153 -16.58 -0.01 4.42
C LEU A 153 -15.10 -0.16 4.02
N SER A 154 -14.75 -1.23 3.29
CA SER A 154 -13.38 -1.41 2.77
C SER A 154 -12.95 -0.21 1.92
N CYS A 155 -13.80 0.25 1.00
CA CYS A 155 -13.56 1.44 0.19
C CYS A 155 -13.42 2.71 1.04
N GLY A 156 -14.27 2.85 2.07
CA GLY A 156 -14.27 3.95 3.03
C GLY A 156 -13.03 4.00 3.92
N ILE A 157 -12.30 2.90 4.06
CA ILE A 157 -11.00 2.86 4.74
C ILE A 157 -9.89 3.15 3.74
N TYR A 158 -9.81 2.36 2.67
CA TYR A 158 -8.79 2.52 1.63
C TYR A 158 -9.23 1.88 0.32
N GLN A 159 -9.36 2.72 -0.70
CA GLN A 159 -10.01 2.41 -1.97
C GLN A 159 -9.26 1.35 -2.80
N SER A 160 -7.94 1.21 -2.61
CA SER A 160 -7.13 0.24 -3.37
C SER A 160 -7.53 -1.21 -3.09
N TYR A 161 -8.12 -1.53 -1.92
CA TYR A 161 -8.57 -2.89 -1.60
C TYR A 161 -9.82 -3.33 -2.37
N ILE A 162 -10.46 -2.42 -3.12
CA ILE A 162 -11.45 -2.81 -4.13
C ILE A 162 -10.81 -3.69 -5.21
N SER A 163 -9.59 -3.37 -5.65
CA SER A 163 -8.81 -4.25 -6.55
C SER A 163 -8.50 -5.59 -5.89
N PHE A 164 -8.24 -5.63 -4.58
CA PHE A 164 -8.04 -6.89 -3.86
C PHE A 164 -9.29 -7.78 -3.88
N ALA A 165 -10.47 -7.22 -3.57
CA ALA A 165 -11.73 -7.94 -3.67
C ALA A 165 -11.99 -8.45 -5.10
N PHE A 166 -11.76 -7.60 -6.11
CA PHE A 166 -12.00 -7.97 -7.51
C PHE A 166 -11.13 -9.14 -7.95
N LEU A 167 -9.83 -9.09 -7.68
CA LEU A 167 -8.91 -10.16 -8.05
C LEU A 167 -9.24 -11.45 -7.32
N LEU A 168 -9.55 -11.38 -6.02
CA LEU A 168 -9.93 -12.56 -5.26
C LEU A 168 -11.22 -13.20 -5.81
N MET A 169 -12.22 -12.38 -6.14
CA MET A 169 -13.47 -12.83 -6.75
C MET A 169 -13.23 -13.45 -8.14
N ALA A 170 -12.39 -12.83 -8.96
CA ALA A 170 -12.07 -13.32 -10.30
C ALA A 170 -11.31 -14.66 -10.24
N PHE A 171 -10.34 -14.81 -9.34
CA PHE A 171 -9.63 -16.08 -9.14
C PHE A 171 -10.52 -17.16 -8.54
N TYR A 172 -11.41 -16.81 -7.60
CA TYR A 172 -12.40 -17.74 -7.09
C TYR A 172 -13.36 -18.23 -8.19
N PHE A 173 -13.85 -17.32 -9.03
CA PHE A 173 -14.69 -17.66 -10.16
C PHE A 173 -13.96 -18.54 -11.18
N ALA A 174 -12.70 -18.20 -11.52
CA ALA A 174 -11.85 -18.99 -12.39
C ALA A 174 -11.66 -20.41 -11.86
N PHE A 175 -11.38 -20.54 -10.56
CA PHE A 175 -11.26 -21.82 -9.87
C PHE A 175 -12.54 -22.65 -9.99
N GLU A 176 -13.71 -22.07 -9.72
CA GLU A 176 -14.99 -22.80 -9.83
C GLU A 176 -15.34 -23.21 -11.27
N MET A 177 -14.88 -22.48 -12.28
CA MET A 177 -15.03 -22.89 -13.69
C MET A 177 -14.17 -24.13 -14.02
N LEU A 178 -12.99 -24.26 -13.41
CA LEU A 178 -12.15 -25.45 -13.53
C LEU A 178 -12.79 -26.64 -12.82
N GLU A 179 -13.30 -26.43 -11.60
CA GLU A 179 -13.89 -27.48 -10.76
C GLU A 179 -15.21 -28.05 -11.29
N ASN A 180 -15.86 -27.38 -12.24
CA ASN A 180 -17.09 -27.83 -12.90
C ASN A 180 -18.24 -28.15 -11.94
N ARG A 181 -18.31 -27.47 -10.79
CA ARG A 181 -19.38 -27.66 -9.80
C ARG A 181 -20.69 -26.96 -10.19
N HIS A 182 -20.62 -26.05 -11.15
CA HIS A 182 -21.69 -25.12 -11.47
C HIS A 182 -22.06 -25.16 -12.96
N ALA A 183 -23.36 -25.16 -13.24
CA ALA A 183 -23.84 -25.00 -14.60
C ALA A 183 -23.53 -23.59 -15.13
N THR A 184 -23.38 -23.44 -16.46
CA THR A 184 -23.11 -22.14 -17.09
C THR A 184 -24.11 -21.04 -16.70
N LYS A 185 -25.38 -21.41 -16.53
CA LYS A 185 -26.42 -20.47 -16.06
C LYS A 185 -26.17 -19.95 -14.64
N GLU A 186 -25.62 -20.79 -13.77
CA GLU A 186 -25.23 -20.37 -12.42
C GLU A 186 -24.02 -19.44 -12.45
N ALA A 187 -23.07 -19.68 -13.37
CA ALA A 187 -21.93 -18.79 -13.58
C ALA A 187 -22.37 -17.38 -14.00
N PHE A 188 -23.30 -17.24 -14.96
CA PHE A 188 -23.85 -15.94 -15.34
C PHE A 188 -24.63 -15.27 -14.21
N ARG A 189 -25.40 -16.03 -13.42
CA ARG A 189 -26.09 -15.50 -12.24
C ARG A 189 -25.10 -15.00 -11.19
N PHE A 190 -23.99 -15.70 -11.00
CA PHE A 190 -22.92 -15.25 -10.12
C PHE A 190 -22.32 -13.94 -10.61
N ILE A 191 -21.98 -13.83 -11.89
CA ILE A 191 -21.47 -12.58 -12.48
C ILE A 191 -22.45 -11.42 -12.25
N GLY A 192 -23.73 -11.61 -12.56
CA GLY A 192 -24.76 -10.58 -12.31
C GLY A 192 -24.88 -10.20 -10.83
N LYS A 193 -24.80 -11.19 -9.93
CA LYS A 193 -24.77 -10.96 -8.48
C LYS A 193 -23.57 -10.11 -8.07
N GLN A 194 -22.37 -10.42 -8.57
CA GLN A 194 -21.17 -9.63 -8.26
C GLN A 194 -21.30 -8.20 -8.78
N ILE A 195 -21.77 -8.01 -10.02
CA ILE A 195 -22.00 -6.67 -10.57
C ILE A 195 -22.91 -5.84 -9.65
N ILE A 196 -24.03 -6.41 -9.21
CA ILE A 196 -24.95 -5.75 -8.27
C ILE A 196 -24.25 -5.41 -6.94
N ILE A 197 -23.47 -6.36 -6.39
CA ILE A 197 -22.76 -6.16 -5.12
C ILE A 197 -21.79 -4.99 -5.19
N TYR A 198 -20.98 -4.91 -6.26
CA TYR A 198 -20.01 -3.84 -6.46
C TYR A 198 -20.69 -2.49 -6.73
N ILE A 199 -21.75 -2.45 -7.54
CA ILE A 199 -22.51 -1.22 -7.79
C ILE A 199 -23.07 -0.68 -6.49
N ILE A 200 -23.78 -1.50 -5.71
CA ILE A 200 -24.36 -1.06 -4.43
C ILE A 200 -23.24 -0.61 -3.48
N GLY A 201 -22.15 -1.36 -3.37
CA GLY A 201 -21.04 -1.03 -2.46
C GLY A 201 -20.36 0.31 -2.81
N LEU A 202 -20.00 0.51 -4.08
CA LEU A 202 -19.28 1.71 -4.53
C LEU A 202 -20.18 2.95 -4.57
N VAL A 203 -21.44 2.81 -4.99
CA VAL A 203 -22.42 3.91 -4.95
C VAL A 203 -22.70 4.31 -3.50
N SER A 204 -22.87 3.33 -2.60
CA SER A 204 -23.07 3.62 -1.16
C SER A 204 -21.85 4.32 -0.56
N TYR A 205 -20.64 3.87 -0.89
CA TYR A 205 -19.39 4.53 -0.48
C TYR A 205 -19.38 6.00 -0.93
N TYR A 206 -19.68 6.25 -2.21
CA TYR A 206 -19.67 7.60 -2.76
C TYR A 206 -20.70 8.51 -2.09
N ILE A 207 -21.94 8.03 -1.92
CA ILE A 207 -23.01 8.79 -1.25
C ILE A 207 -22.60 9.13 0.19
N ILE A 208 -22.10 8.15 0.96
CA ILE A 208 -21.68 8.38 2.35
C ILE A 208 -20.53 9.38 2.41
N TRP A 209 -19.54 9.24 1.53
CA TRP A 209 -18.41 10.16 1.47
C TRP A 209 -18.85 11.61 1.20
N GLN A 210 -19.72 11.81 0.20
CA GLN A 210 -20.29 13.13 -0.09
C GLN A 210 -21.08 13.69 1.09
N MET A 211 -21.90 12.86 1.76
CA MET A 211 -22.63 13.28 2.96
C MET A 211 -21.69 13.68 4.10
N CYS A 212 -20.62 12.91 4.34
CA CYS A 212 -19.63 13.25 5.36
C CYS A 212 -18.93 14.58 5.05
N MET A 213 -18.54 14.82 3.79
CA MET A 213 -17.93 16.10 3.36
C MET A 213 -18.88 17.28 3.58
N LEU A 214 -20.16 17.12 3.21
CA LEU A 214 -21.19 18.14 3.44
C LEU A 214 -21.39 18.43 4.93
N ILE A 215 -21.41 17.40 5.78
CA ILE A 215 -21.63 17.55 7.23
C ILE A 215 -20.43 18.23 7.91
N GLN A 216 -19.19 17.90 7.51
CA GLN A 216 -17.97 18.42 8.14
C GLN A 216 -17.44 19.70 7.49
N GLY A 217 -18.02 20.16 6.39
CA GLY A 217 -17.55 21.35 5.66
C GLY A 217 -16.17 21.15 5.02
N VAL A 218 -15.81 19.91 4.67
CA VAL A 218 -14.51 19.54 4.09
C VAL A 218 -14.67 19.35 2.58
N SER A 219 -13.71 19.82 1.79
CA SER A 219 -13.64 19.58 0.34
C SER A 219 -12.76 18.37 0.00
N ALA A 220 -12.99 17.79 -1.18
CA ALA A 220 -12.13 16.73 -1.70
C ALA A 220 -10.72 17.30 -1.97
N THR A 221 -9.71 16.56 -1.53
CA THR A 221 -8.29 16.86 -1.79
C THR A 221 -7.89 16.37 -3.17
N ASP A 222 -6.88 16.99 -3.79
CA ASP A 222 -6.24 16.47 -5.00
C ASP A 222 -5.29 15.29 -4.70
N TYR A 223 -5.79 14.31 -3.95
CA TYR A 223 -5.03 13.13 -3.56
C TYR A 223 -5.35 11.99 -4.51
N GLN A 224 -4.36 11.57 -5.31
CA GLN A 224 -4.44 10.37 -6.16
C GLN A 224 -5.69 10.37 -7.06
N GLY A 225 -6.02 11.51 -7.68
CA GLY A 225 -7.13 11.63 -8.63
C GLY A 225 -8.54 11.56 -8.00
N ILE A 226 -8.67 11.62 -6.67
CA ILE A 226 -9.98 11.48 -6.03
C ILE A 226 -10.89 12.70 -6.23
N GLN A 227 -10.31 13.87 -6.50
CA GLN A 227 -11.05 15.07 -6.86
C GLN A 227 -11.85 14.88 -8.15
N GLU A 228 -11.30 14.15 -9.12
CA GLU A 228 -11.99 13.81 -10.38
C GLU A 228 -13.20 12.91 -10.14
N LEU A 229 -13.15 12.02 -9.13
CA LEU A 229 -14.31 11.26 -8.68
C LEU A 229 -15.34 12.12 -7.95
N ALA A 230 -14.94 13.18 -7.25
CA ALA A 230 -15.91 14.05 -6.57
C ALA A 230 -16.77 14.84 -7.56
N SER A 231 -16.27 15.08 -8.77
CA SER A 231 -16.95 15.81 -9.84
C SER A 231 -17.63 14.89 -10.86
N VAL A 232 -18.28 13.79 -10.44
CA VAL A 232 -18.94 12.79 -11.33
C VAL A 232 -19.86 13.45 -12.37
N SER A 233 -20.46 14.61 -12.07
CA SER A 233 -21.31 15.37 -12.99
C SER A 233 -20.60 15.86 -14.27
N THR A 234 -19.26 15.81 -14.32
CA THR A 234 -18.42 16.24 -15.44
C THR A 234 -17.65 15.11 -16.12
N MET A 235 -17.76 13.87 -15.62
CA MET A 235 -17.09 12.71 -16.23
C MET A 235 -17.70 12.42 -17.61
N SER A 236 -16.95 12.74 -18.66
CA SER A 236 -17.22 12.25 -20.01
C SER A 236 -16.43 10.96 -20.24
N PHE A 237 -17.03 9.98 -20.94
CA PHE A 237 -16.31 8.77 -21.30
C PHE A 237 -15.32 9.09 -22.43
N ASP A 238 -14.05 9.25 -22.08
CA ASP A 238 -12.97 9.33 -23.06
C ASP A 238 -12.39 7.94 -23.33
N PHE A 239 -12.64 7.42 -24.53
CA PHE A 239 -12.10 6.15 -24.98
C PHE A 239 -10.56 6.15 -25.03
N GLY A 240 -9.94 7.29 -25.36
CA GLY A 240 -8.48 7.43 -25.38
C GLY A 240 -7.87 7.28 -24.00
N ALA A 241 -8.37 8.03 -23.01
CA ALA A 241 -7.98 7.90 -21.61
C ALA A 241 -8.21 6.48 -21.07
N TRP A 242 -9.31 5.82 -21.46
CA TRP A 242 -9.60 4.45 -21.05
C TRP A 242 -8.58 3.44 -21.59
N VAL A 243 -8.21 3.55 -22.87
CA VAL A 243 -7.16 2.72 -23.49
C VAL A 243 -5.81 2.97 -22.81
N GLN A 244 -5.46 4.22 -22.53
CA GLN A 244 -4.24 4.55 -21.78
C GLN A 244 -4.28 3.95 -20.36
N GLY A 245 -5.43 3.95 -19.69
CA GLY A 245 -5.65 3.29 -18.41
C GLY A 245 -5.32 1.80 -18.46
N ILE A 246 -5.75 1.08 -19.51
CA ILE A 246 -5.37 -0.32 -19.74
C ILE A 246 -3.86 -0.47 -19.90
N VAL A 247 -3.24 0.36 -20.75
CA VAL A 247 -1.79 0.30 -20.99
C VAL A 247 -1.02 0.54 -19.69
N ARG A 248 -1.41 1.54 -18.89
CA ARG A 248 -0.82 1.83 -17.58
C ARG A 248 -1.01 0.67 -16.61
N ALA A 249 -2.20 0.08 -16.55
CA ALA A 249 -2.47 -1.07 -15.68
C ALA A 249 -1.59 -2.27 -16.04
N VAL A 250 -1.55 -2.66 -17.33
CA VAL A 250 -0.72 -3.78 -17.80
C VAL A 250 0.76 -3.50 -17.55
N THR A 251 1.23 -2.30 -17.89
CA THR A 251 2.63 -1.89 -17.68
C THR A 251 3.01 -1.92 -16.20
N SER A 252 2.11 -1.44 -15.33
CA SER A 252 2.30 -1.45 -13.87
C SER A 252 2.41 -2.86 -13.30
N VAL A 253 1.58 -3.80 -13.78
CA VAL A 253 1.64 -5.22 -13.41
C VAL A 253 2.91 -5.86 -13.93
N VAL A 254 3.29 -5.60 -15.19
CA VAL A 254 4.55 -6.11 -15.75
C VAL A 254 5.71 -5.64 -14.89
N PHE A 255 5.83 -4.34 -14.65
CA PHE A 255 6.87 -3.76 -13.80
C PHE A 255 6.79 -4.19 -12.34
N TYR A 256 5.68 -4.76 -11.87
CA TYR A 256 5.62 -5.36 -10.54
C TYR A 256 6.40 -6.67 -10.50
N PHE A 257 6.38 -7.47 -11.57
CA PHE A 257 7.09 -8.75 -11.66
C PHE A 257 8.52 -8.64 -12.17
N ILE A 258 8.80 -7.74 -13.13
CA ILE A 258 10.12 -7.65 -13.78
C ILE A 258 10.96 -6.45 -13.33
N GLU A 259 10.43 -5.65 -12.40
CA GLU A 259 11.01 -4.38 -11.93
C GLU A 259 11.18 -3.30 -13.02
N TRP A 260 11.46 -2.07 -12.57
CA TRP A 260 11.74 -0.95 -13.48
C TRP A 260 13.01 -1.25 -14.26
N ASN A 261 12.81 -1.44 -15.57
CA ASN A 261 13.84 -1.37 -16.58
C ASN A 261 15.09 -2.20 -16.23
N ILE A 262 15.00 -3.51 -16.46
CA ILE A 262 16.14 -4.46 -16.43
C ILE A 262 17.35 -3.90 -17.22
N ILE A 263 17.10 -3.06 -18.24
CA ILE A 263 18.15 -2.44 -19.06
C ILE A 263 18.90 -1.35 -18.29
N SER A 264 18.23 -0.57 -17.41
CA SER A 264 18.89 0.47 -16.61
C SER A 264 19.47 -0.04 -15.29
N ASN A 265 18.86 -1.06 -14.68
CA ASN A 265 19.21 -1.53 -13.33
C ASN A 265 19.83 -2.94 -13.29
N GLY A 266 19.93 -3.62 -14.43
CA GLY A 266 20.38 -5.02 -14.52
C GLY A 266 19.30 -6.04 -14.16
N ILE A 267 19.63 -7.32 -14.31
CA ILE A 267 18.76 -8.45 -13.90
C ILE A 267 18.93 -8.68 -12.40
N THR A 268 17.83 -8.59 -11.66
CA THR A 268 17.80 -8.74 -10.20
C THR A 268 17.31 -10.13 -9.81
N LEU A 269 17.64 -10.60 -8.61
CA LEU A 269 17.13 -11.88 -8.11
C LEU A 269 15.59 -11.87 -8.04
N TYR A 270 15.00 -10.75 -7.63
CA TYR A 270 13.55 -10.58 -7.60
C TYR A 270 12.95 -10.76 -9.00
N ALA A 271 13.48 -10.08 -10.02
CA ALA A 271 12.98 -10.21 -11.40
C ALA A 271 13.13 -11.65 -11.92
N VAL A 272 14.27 -12.31 -11.67
CA VAL A 272 14.48 -13.71 -12.08
C VAL A 272 13.47 -14.64 -11.43
N LEU A 273 13.30 -14.56 -10.12
CA LEU A 273 12.36 -15.41 -9.39
C LEU A 273 10.92 -15.21 -9.87
N ASN A 274 10.53 -13.95 -10.12
CA ASN A 274 9.21 -13.62 -10.62
C ASN A 274 8.99 -14.06 -12.07
N ILE A 275 9.99 -13.95 -12.95
CA ILE A 275 9.92 -14.49 -14.32
C ILE A 275 9.74 -16.01 -14.28
N VAL A 276 10.54 -16.71 -13.47
CA VAL A 276 10.40 -18.17 -13.28
C VAL A 276 9.02 -18.52 -12.72
N PHE A 277 8.51 -17.73 -11.77
CA PHE A 277 7.16 -17.88 -11.22
C PHE A 277 6.08 -17.71 -12.29
N ILE A 278 6.16 -16.68 -13.14
CA ILE A 278 5.19 -16.47 -14.23
C ILE A 278 5.23 -17.63 -15.23
N LEU A 279 6.41 -18.14 -15.60
CA LEU A 279 6.53 -19.32 -16.45
C LEU A 279 5.88 -20.55 -15.81
N MET A 280 6.12 -20.77 -14.51
CA MET A 280 5.50 -21.85 -13.75
C MET A 280 3.97 -21.67 -13.63
N LEU A 281 3.48 -20.46 -13.43
CA LEU A 281 2.06 -20.15 -13.41
C LEU A 281 1.40 -20.49 -14.77
N ILE A 282 2.02 -20.13 -15.89
CA ILE A 282 1.53 -20.49 -17.23
C ILE A 282 1.44 -22.02 -17.37
N ILE A 283 2.48 -22.75 -16.95
CA ILE A 283 2.47 -24.22 -16.95
C ILE A 283 1.31 -24.76 -16.08
N GLY A 284 1.13 -24.22 -14.88
CA GLY A 284 0.05 -24.59 -13.97
C GLY A 284 -1.34 -24.36 -14.57
N ILE A 285 -1.56 -23.21 -15.21
CA ILE A 285 -2.81 -22.89 -15.91
C ILE A 285 -3.06 -23.89 -17.04
N VAL A 286 -2.05 -24.17 -17.89
CA VAL A 286 -2.20 -25.14 -18.99
C VAL A 286 -2.55 -26.53 -18.46
N ILE A 287 -1.88 -27.00 -17.41
CA ILE A 287 -2.19 -28.30 -16.79
C ILE A 287 -3.61 -28.30 -16.22
N ALA A 288 -4.02 -27.22 -15.53
CA ALA A 288 -5.36 -27.09 -14.98
C ALA A 288 -6.44 -27.10 -16.07
N LEU A 289 -6.21 -26.39 -17.19
CA LEU A 289 -7.12 -26.40 -18.35
C LEU A 289 -7.29 -27.81 -18.94
N ILE A 290 -6.19 -28.56 -19.06
CA ILE A 290 -6.23 -29.93 -19.61
C ILE A 290 -6.94 -30.88 -18.63
N LYS A 291 -6.52 -30.91 -17.36
CA LYS A 291 -7.01 -31.89 -16.39
C LYS A 291 -8.44 -31.63 -15.90
N SER A 292 -8.85 -30.37 -15.83
CA SER A 292 -10.25 -30.02 -15.50
C SER A 292 -11.25 -30.43 -16.60
N GLY A 293 -10.77 -30.69 -17.82
CA GLY A 293 -11.59 -30.94 -18.99
C GLY A 293 -12.36 -29.70 -19.48
N ILE A 294 -12.04 -28.49 -18.98
CA ILE A 294 -12.73 -27.25 -19.33
C ILE A 294 -12.64 -26.92 -20.82
N LEU A 295 -11.58 -27.37 -21.51
CA LEU A 295 -11.41 -27.19 -22.96
C LEU A 295 -12.55 -27.79 -23.79
N LYS A 296 -13.25 -28.80 -23.25
CA LYS A 296 -14.45 -29.39 -23.88
C LYS A 296 -15.72 -28.58 -23.61
N ARG A 297 -15.70 -27.70 -22.61
CA ARG A 297 -16.83 -26.89 -22.10
C ARG A 297 -16.69 -25.44 -22.57
N LYS A 298 -16.90 -25.19 -23.86
CA LYS A 298 -16.62 -23.91 -24.54
C LYS A 298 -17.07 -22.66 -23.76
N SER A 299 -18.30 -22.64 -23.25
CA SER A 299 -18.81 -21.48 -22.51
C SER A 299 -18.04 -21.22 -21.21
N GLN A 300 -17.79 -22.25 -20.40
CA GLN A 300 -17.03 -22.10 -19.15
C GLN A 300 -15.56 -21.77 -19.44
N PHE A 301 -14.98 -22.32 -20.51
CA PHE A 301 -13.63 -21.96 -20.96
C PHE A 301 -13.53 -20.48 -21.31
N VAL A 302 -14.49 -19.93 -22.06
CA VAL A 302 -14.54 -18.50 -22.36
C VAL A 302 -14.70 -17.68 -21.08
N LEU A 303 -15.58 -18.08 -20.16
CA LEU A 303 -15.77 -17.39 -18.88
C LEU A 303 -14.49 -17.40 -18.03
N PHE A 304 -13.76 -18.52 -18.02
CA PHE A 304 -12.45 -18.62 -17.37
C PHE A 304 -11.45 -17.64 -17.98
N LEU A 305 -11.30 -17.63 -19.31
CA LEU A 305 -10.38 -16.71 -19.99
C LEU A 305 -10.74 -15.24 -19.74
N LEU A 306 -12.03 -14.91 -19.77
CA LEU A 306 -12.50 -13.57 -19.44
C LEU A 306 -12.12 -13.21 -18.01
N SER A 307 -12.35 -14.09 -17.03
CA SER A 307 -11.98 -13.81 -15.64
C SER A 307 -10.49 -13.50 -15.46
N LEU A 308 -9.60 -14.23 -16.15
CA LEU A 308 -8.17 -13.94 -16.13
C LEU A 308 -7.81 -12.65 -16.87
N ALA A 309 -8.43 -12.39 -18.02
CA ALA A 309 -8.20 -11.17 -18.79
C ALA A 309 -8.64 -9.92 -18.02
N PHE A 310 -9.71 -10.00 -17.22
CA PHE A 310 -10.18 -8.92 -16.37
C PHE A 310 -9.26 -8.68 -15.15
N CYS A 311 -8.51 -9.67 -14.66
CA CYS A 311 -7.61 -9.49 -13.50
C CYS A 311 -6.55 -8.40 -13.73
N LEU A 312 -5.98 -8.30 -14.93
CA LEU A 312 -4.90 -7.34 -15.21
C LEU A 312 -5.35 -5.87 -15.07
N PRO A 313 -6.36 -5.37 -15.83
CA PRO A 313 -6.81 -3.99 -15.69
C PRO A 313 -7.41 -3.71 -14.31
N THR A 314 -8.09 -4.68 -13.68
CA THR A 314 -8.73 -4.48 -12.38
C THR A 314 -7.77 -4.53 -11.19
N SER A 315 -6.53 -4.96 -11.40
CA SER A 315 -5.51 -4.91 -10.34
C SER A 315 -5.03 -3.48 -10.05
N ILE A 316 -5.18 -2.57 -11.03
CA ILE A 316 -4.73 -1.18 -11.01
C ILE A 316 -5.92 -0.26 -11.37
N LEU A 317 -7.06 -0.38 -10.66
CA LEU A 317 -8.31 0.33 -11.00
C LEU A 317 -8.17 1.86 -11.03
N TRP A 318 -7.37 2.43 -10.13
CA TRP A 318 -7.12 3.87 -10.10
C TRP A 318 -6.49 4.45 -11.37
N SER A 319 -5.79 3.66 -12.19
CA SER A 319 -5.24 4.16 -13.46
C SER A 319 -6.29 4.54 -14.50
N PHE A 320 -7.56 4.18 -14.27
CA PHE A 320 -8.70 4.55 -15.09
C PHE A 320 -9.40 5.82 -14.64
N VAL A 321 -9.08 6.32 -13.45
CA VAL A 321 -9.68 7.55 -12.94
C VAL A 321 -8.82 8.73 -13.36
N SER A 322 -7.55 8.74 -12.95
CA SER A 322 -6.62 9.83 -13.24
C SER A 322 -5.38 9.36 -14.00
N SER A 323 -4.87 10.22 -14.88
CA SER A 323 -3.63 10.00 -15.62
C SER A 323 -2.37 10.19 -14.79
N ASP A 324 -2.46 10.97 -13.70
CA ASP A 324 -1.30 11.36 -12.88
C ASP A 324 -1.02 10.37 -11.72
N ILE A 325 -1.75 9.25 -11.79
CA ILE A 325 -1.60 7.92 -11.22
C ILE A 325 -0.21 7.32 -10.98
N SER A 326 0.63 7.77 -10.05
CA SER A 326 1.82 6.98 -9.67
C SER A 326 1.48 5.85 -8.69
N TYR A 327 1.43 4.62 -9.18
CA TYR A 327 1.04 3.45 -8.39
C TYR A 327 2.19 2.95 -7.49
N ARG A 328 1.95 3.03 -6.17
CA ARG A 328 2.86 2.54 -5.13
C ARG A 328 2.64 1.04 -4.82
N PRO A 329 3.68 0.28 -4.42
CA PRO A 329 3.54 -1.12 -4.00
C PRO A 329 2.36 -1.43 -3.05
N MET A 330 2.05 -0.55 -2.09
CA MET A 330 0.95 -0.69 -1.12
C MET A 330 -0.43 -0.71 -1.81
N MET A 331 -0.56 -0.06 -2.97
CA MET A 331 -1.77 -0.09 -3.79
C MET A 331 -1.87 -1.38 -4.61
N MET A 332 -0.78 -2.15 -4.71
CA MET A 332 -0.67 -3.37 -5.50
C MET A 332 -0.73 -4.65 -4.65
N VAL A 333 -1.14 -4.57 -3.37
CA VAL A 333 -1.27 -5.76 -2.50
C VAL A 333 -2.15 -6.85 -3.13
N SER A 334 -3.12 -6.47 -3.98
CA SER A 334 -3.96 -7.38 -4.76
C SER A 334 -3.18 -8.36 -5.64
N LEU A 335 -1.99 -7.99 -6.13
CA LEU A 335 -1.15 -8.84 -6.99
C LEU A 335 -0.58 -10.05 -6.24
N SER A 336 -0.51 -10.01 -4.91
CA SER A 336 -0.15 -11.18 -4.09
C SER A 336 -1.10 -12.36 -4.31
N LEU A 337 -2.35 -12.11 -4.70
CA LEU A 337 -3.34 -13.14 -5.01
C LEU A 337 -2.99 -13.97 -6.24
N ILE A 338 -2.13 -13.48 -7.13
CA ILE A 338 -1.63 -14.26 -8.29
C ILE A 338 -0.79 -15.45 -7.80
N PHE A 339 0.08 -15.23 -6.81
CA PHE A 339 0.87 -16.29 -6.17
C PHE A 339 -0.03 -17.28 -5.43
N VAL A 340 -1.04 -16.80 -4.70
CA VAL A 340 -2.03 -17.65 -4.03
C VAL A 340 -2.78 -18.52 -5.06
N PHE A 341 -3.26 -17.93 -6.15
CA PHE A 341 -3.96 -18.67 -7.19
C PHE A 341 -3.06 -19.72 -7.85
N ALA A 342 -1.79 -19.41 -8.11
CA ALA A 342 -0.82 -20.36 -8.62
C ALA A 342 -0.69 -21.58 -7.69
N ILE A 343 -0.54 -21.35 -6.39
CA ILE A 343 -0.44 -22.39 -5.38
C ILE A 343 -1.68 -23.31 -5.41
N VAL A 344 -2.88 -22.73 -5.47
CA VAL A 344 -4.14 -23.48 -5.55
C VAL A 344 -4.20 -24.37 -6.79
N LEU A 345 -3.80 -23.85 -7.96
CA LEU A 345 -3.75 -24.63 -9.20
C LEU A 345 -2.78 -25.81 -9.11
N PHE A 346 -1.59 -25.57 -8.52
CA PHE A 346 -0.57 -26.61 -8.38
C PHE A 346 -1.02 -27.72 -7.44
N GLU A 347 -1.57 -27.39 -6.27
CA GLU A 347 -2.14 -28.39 -5.35
C GLU A 347 -3.23 -29.21 -6.03
N ARG A 348 -4.13 -28.57 -6.76
CA ARG A 348 -5.32 -29.22 -7.31
C ARG A 348 -5.05 -30.08 -8.53
N TYR A 349 -4.17 -29.63 -9.44
CA TYR A 349 -4.06 -30.20 -10.78
C TYR A 349 -2.68 -30.79 -11.11
N THR A 350 -1.63 -30.50 -10.37
CA THR A 350 -0.27 -30.96 -10.74
C THR A 350 0.15 -32.22 -9.97
N ASN A 351 1.29 -32.80 -10.34
CA ASN A 351 1.88 -33.95 -9.64
C ASN A 351 2.81 -33.47 -8.51
N ASN A 352 3.23 -34.39 -7.64
CA ASN A 352 4.07 -34.06 -6.48
C ASN A 352 5.39 -33.35 -6.86
N ILE A 353 5.97 -33.68 -8.04
CA ILE A 353 7.22 -33.05 -8.51
C ILE A 353 6.98 -31.56 -8.76
N LEU A 354 5.98 -31.23 -9.59
CA LEU A 354 5.65 -29.84 -9.91
C LEU A 354 5.18 -29.05 -8.69
N GLN A 355 4.40 -29.68 -7.79
CA GLN A 355 4.02 -29.09 -6.51
C GLN A 355 5.25 -28.73 -5.69
N THR A 356 6.19 -29.67 -5.54
CA THR A 356 7.43 -29.44 -4.77
C THR A 356 8.28 -28.32 -5.39
N THR A 357 8.38 -28.27 -6.72
CA THR A 357 9.09 -27.19 -7.42
C THR A 357 8.44 -25.83 -7.16
N MET A 358 7.12 -25.72 -7.28
CA MET A 358 6.39 -24.48 -7.01
C MET A 358 6.52 -24.06 -5.54
N ILE A 359 6.37 -25.01 -4.60
CA ILE A 359 6.58 -24.77 -3.17
C ILE A 359 7.99 -24.23 -2.92
N SER A 360 9.02 -24.86 -3.49
CA SER A 360 10.41 -24.45 -3.32
C SER A 360 10.66 -23.05 -3.88
N LEU A 361 10.13 -22.76 -5.07
CA LEU A 361 10.22 -21.44 -5.68
C LEU A 361 9.57 -20.36 -4.80
N LEU A 362 8.39 -20.63 -4.25
CA LEU A 362 7.68 -19.68 -3.41
C LEU A 362 8.36 -19.48 -2.06
N VAL A 363 8.94 -20.52 -1.46
CA VAL A 363 9.78 -20.38 -0.27
C VAL A 363 10.95 -19.42 -0.57
N ILE A 364 11.61 -19.56 -1.71
CA ILE A 364 12.71 -18.65 -2.10
C ILE A 364 12.19 -17.22 -2.32
N ILE A 365 11.03 -17.05 -2.97
CA ILE A 365 10.40 -15.73 -3.16
C ILE A 365 10.04 -15.10 -1.81
N ILE A 366 9.43 -15.84 -0.90
CA ILE A 366 9.07 -15.38 0.45
C ILE A 366 10.33 -14.94 1.21
N MET A 367 11.41 -15.74 1.16
CA MET A 367 12.68 -15.40 1.77
C MET A 367 13.31 -14.15 1.15
N ASN A 368 13.26 -14.01 -0.17
CA ASN A 368 13.74 -12.81 -0.86
C ASN A 368 12.94 -11.57 -0.43
N SER A 369 11.61 -11.64 -0.39
CA SER A 369 10.75 -10.55 0.07
C SER A 369 11.00 -10.20 1.54
N ALA A 370 11.21 -11.19 2.40
CA ALA A 370 11.56 -10.96 3.80
C ALA A 370 12.90 -10.23 3.97
N LEU A 371 13.90 -10.58 3.16
CA LEU A 371 15.19 -9.87 3.13
C LEU A 371 15.01 -8.44 2.63
N VAL A 372 14.26 -8.23 1.54
CA VAL A 372 13.95 -6.91 0.99
C VAL A 372 13.24 -6.02 2.02
N ALA A 373 12.29 -6.58 2.79
CA ALA A 373 11.63 -5.87 3.87
C ALA A 373 12.61 -5.42 4.96
N ASN A 374 13.48 -6.31 5.42
CA ASN A 374 14.44 -6.00 6.48
C ASN A 374 15.55 -5.05 6.02
N ILE A 375 15.98 -5.12 4.75
CA ILE A 375 16.89 -4.12 4.17
C ILE A 375 16.20 -2.75 4.12
N SER A 376 14.90 -2.70 3.79
CA SER A 376 14.14 -1.45 3.81
C SER A 376 14.06 -0.87 5.22
N TYR A 377 13.77 -1.69 6.22
CA TYR A 377 13.76 -1.27 7.62
C TYR A 377 15.13 -0.80 8.12
N TYR A 378 16.21 -1.43 7.67
CA TYR A 378 17.57 -0.95 7.94
C TYR A 378 17.78 0.47 7.42
N TYR A 379 17.34 0.78 6.20
CA TYR A 379 17.43 2.15 5.67
C TYR A 379 16.51 3.13 6.37
N MET A 380 15.31 2.71 6.82
CA MET A 380 14.45 3.55 7.65
C MET A 380 15.12 3.90 8.99
N ASN A 381 15.75 2.92 9.65
CA ASN A 381 16.51 3.18 10.88
C ASN A 381 17.65 4.17 10.63
N LYS A 382 18.36 3.98 9.51
CA LYS A 382 19.46 4.86 9.12
C LYS A 382 19.00 6.29 8.81
N ALA A 383 17.82 6.45 8.23
CA ALA A 383 17.20 7.76 8.01
C ALA A 383 16.80 8.41 9.33
N TYR A 384 16.26 7.63 10.26
CA TYR A 384 15.92 8.08 11.60
C TYR A 384 17.16 8.53 12.39
N GLU A 385 18.24 7.74 12.41
CA GLU A 385 19.50 8.11 13.08
C GLU A 385 20.14 9.37 12.47
N GLN A 386 20.13 9.50 11.14
CA GLN A 386 20.61 10.73 10.48
C GLN A 386 19.74 11.94 10.84
N THR A 387 18.42 11.76 10.86
CA THR A 387 17.49 12.81 11.31
C THR A 387 17.75 13.20 12.76
N TYR A 388 18.04 12.22 13.61
CA TYR A 388 18.37 12.45 15.01
C TYR A 388 19.68 13.25 15.18
N ALA A 389 20.70 12.94 14.38
CA ALA A 389 21.95 13.70 14.40
C ALA A 389 21.77 15.13 13.89
N ILE A 390 21.06 15.31 12.76
CA ILE A 390 20.81 16.64 12.17
C ILE A 390 20.04 17.53 13.14
N GLY A 391 19.02 17.01 13.84
CA GLY A 391 18.26 17.83 14.78
C GLY A 391 19.09 18.25 16.00
N ILE A 392 20.02 17.42 16.48
CA ILE A 392 20.99 17.83 17.52
C ILE A 392 21.87 18.97 17.01
N ASP A 393 22.40 18.87 15.79
CA ASP A 393 23.27 19.90 15.22
C ASP A 393 22.53 21.24 15.06
N ILE A 394 21.29 21.21 14.54
CA ILE A 394 20.44 22.39 14.43
C ILE A 394 20.17 23.00 15.81
N ILE A 395 19.76 22.20 16.81
CA ILE A 395 19.50 22.70 18.17
C ILE A 395 20.77 23.31 18.79
N SER A 396 21.95 22.71 18.53
CA SER A 396 23.22 23.22 19.04
C SER A 396 23.53 24.59 18.47
N GLU A 397 23.44 24.77 17.15
CA GLU A 397 23.70 26.06 16.50
C GLU A 397 22.66 27.11 16.93
N VAL A 398 21.38 26.74 17.08
CA VAL A 398 20.33 27.63 17.62
C VAL A 398 20.71 28.13 19.03
N ARG A 399 21.12 27.23 19.93
CA ARG A 399 21.53 27.58 21.30
C ARG A 399 22.79 28.42 21.37
N ASP A 400 23.70 28.26 20.40
CA ASP A 400 24.91 29.07 20.34
C ASP A 400 24.58 30.49 19.86
N ILE A 401 23.69 30.64 18.89
CA ILE A 401 23.19 31.96 18.44
C ILE A 401 22.41 32.67 19.55
N ASP A 402 21.55 31.95 20.27
CA ASP A 402 20.74 32.48 21.39
C ASP A 402 21.57 33.04 22.55
N LYS A 403 22.84 32.61 22.69
CA LYS A 403 23.78 33.20 23.68
C LYS A 403 24.31 34.56 23.25
N GLU A 404 24.30 34.85 21.96
CA GLU A 404 24.91 36.05 21.37
C GLU A 404 23.86 37.07 20.92
N ILE A 405 22.74 36.61 20.38
CA ILE A 405 21.69 37.43 19.77
C ILE A 405 20.32 36.88 20.19
N ASP A 406 19.53 37.71 20.87
CA ASP A 406 18.16 37.38 21.24
C ASP A 406 17.25 37.33 20.00
N PHE A 407 16.36 36.33 19.92
CA PHE A 407 15.30 36.23 18.93
C PHE A 407 14.01 35.68 19.57
N GLU A 408 12.86 36.02 19.00
CA GLU A 408 11.55 35.67 19.57
C GLU A 408 11.01 34.32 19.07
N SER A 409 11.39 33.93 17.85
CA SER A 409 10.92 32.68 17.23
C SER A 409 11.87 32.18 16.14
N ILE A 410 11.65 30.95 15.71
CA ILE A 410 12.43 30.27 14.68
C ILE A 410 11.56 30.00 13.45
N ALA A 411 12.05 30.38 12.28
CA ALA A 411 11.42 30.13 10.99
C ALA A 411 12.25 29.14 10.17
N PHE A 412 11.65 28.01 9.78
CA PHE A 412 12.22 27.15 8.74
C PHE A 412 11.72 27.58 7.37
N VAL A 413 12.65 27.72 6.43
CA VAL A 413 12.36 28.15 5.06
C VAL A 413 13.02 27.25 4.02
N GLY A 414 12.40 27.15 2.86
CA GLY A 414 12.86 26.31 1.75
C GLY A 414 12.64 24.81 1.94
N GLU A 415 12.85 24.08 0.86
CA GLU A 415 12.58 22.65 0.76
C GLU A 415 13.79 21.88 0.21
N ARG A 416 13.98 20.66 0.71
CA ARG A 416 14.98 19.70 0.23
C ARG A 416 14.29 18.69 -0.67
N SER A 417 14.25 19.00 -1.96
CA SER A 417 13.47 18.29 -2.98
C SER A 417 13.99 16.87 -3.32
N ASP A 418 15.25 16.55 -3.00
CA ASP A 418 15.96 15.41 -3.59
C ASP A 418 16.47 14.34 -2.58
N LEU A 419 15.80 14.17 -1.45
CA LEU A 419 16.24 13.19 -0.43
C LEU A 419 16.13 11.70 -0.88
N VAL A 420 15.42 11.42 -1.98
CA VAL A 420 15.37 10.08 -2.61
C VAL A 420 16.60 9.83 -3.47
N SER A 421 16.96 10.80 -4.32
CA SER A 421 18.17 10.74 -5.12
C SER A 421 19.39 10.75 -4.20
N ASP A 422 19.34 11.45 -3.06
CA ASP A 422 20.37 11.40 -2.03
C ASP A 422 20.57 9.98 -1.48
N LEU A 423 19.50 9.27 -1.11
CA LEU A 423 19.62 7.90 -0.60
C LEU A 423 20.26 6.98 -1.64
N THR A 424 19.76 7.03 -2.87
CA THR A 424 20.19 6.12 -3.95
C THR A 424 21.58 6.47 -4.50
N THR A 425 21.98 7.74 -4.44
CA THR A 425 23.33 8.20 -4.81
C THR A 425 24.34 7.90 -3.70
N LYS A 426 23.99 8.19 -2.45
CA LYS A 426 24.85 7.95 -1.27
C LYS A 426 25.01 6.46 -0.97
N TYR A 427 23.96 5.68 -1.24
CA TYR A 427 23.95 4.23 -1.06
C TYR A 427 23.39 3.53 -2.30
N PRO A 428 24.21 3.32 -3.35
CA PRO A 428 23.78 2.65 -4.58
C PRO A 428 23.18 1.25 -4.35
N GLU A 429 23.62 0.58 -3.28
CA GLU A 429 23.11 -0.72 -2.83
C GLU A 429 21.63 -0.68 -2.41
N SER A 430 21.08 0.49 -2.04
CA SER A 430 19.65 0.65 -1.75
C SER A 430 18.77 0.38 -2.97
N ASN A 431 19.31 0.48 -4.19
CA ASN A 431 18.56 0.13 -5.39
C ASN A 431 18.17 -1.36 -5.44
N LYS A 432 18.79 -2.24 -4.63
CA LYS A 432 18.43 -3.66 -4.49
C LYS A 432 17.07 -3.91 -3.81
N ILE A 433 16.44 -2.89 -3.22
CA ILE A 433 15.07 -2.97 -2.69
C ILE A 433 14.05 -2.25 -3.60
N HIS A 434 14.51 -1.79 -4.77
CA HIS A 434 13.69 -1.46 -5.93
C HIS A 434 12.57 -0.46 -5.64
N ARG A 435 11.30 -0.80 -5.88
CA ARG A 435 10.18 0.13 -5.67
C ARG A 435 10.08 0.63 -4.23
N LEU A 436 10.56 -0.15 -3.26
CA LEU A 436 10.58 0.31 -1.88
C LEU A 436 11.65 1.38 -1.65
N ALA A 437 12.75 1.40 -2.41
CA ALA A 437 13.77 2.45 -2.30
C ALA A 437 13.21 3.85 -2.61
N GLN A 438 12.26 3.93 -3.56
CA GLN A 438 11.69 5.19 -4.04
C GLN A 438 10.85 5.93 -2.98
N VAL A 439 10.40 5.22 -1.94
CA VAL A 439 9.62 5.79 -0.84
C VAL A 439 10.44 5.97 0.44
N LEU A 440 11.69 5.53 0.43
CA LEU A 440 12.66 5.80 1.49
C LEU A 440 13.38 7.12 1.23
N ARG A 441 14.01 7.66 2.26
CA ARG A 441 14.73 8.93 2.24
C ARG A 441 16.07 8.77 2.98
N SER A 442 17.03 9.64 2.70
CA SER A 442 18.32 9.70 3.40
C SER A 442 18.17 10.21 4.84
N ASP A 443 17.26 11.15 5.06
CA ASP A 443 16.82 11.73 6.34
C ASP A 443 15.38 12.28 6.19
N LEU A 444 14.82 12.87 7.26
CA LEU A 444 13.42 13.30 7.32
C LEU A 444 13.23 14.83 7.44
N PHE A 445 14.29 15.64 7.35
CA PHE A 445 14.18 17.10 7.30
C PHE A 445 13.90 17.57 5.86
N LEU A 446 12.63 17.49 5.44
CA LEU A 446 12.21 17.81 4.06
C LEU A 446 11.92 19.30 3.87
N ASN A 447 11.05 19.85 4.71
CA ASN A 447 10.58 21.23 4.64
C ASN A 447 10.11 21.67 6.04
N ARG A 448 9.55 22.89 6.12
CA ARG A 448 9.11 23.51 7.37
C ARG A 448 8.21 22.60 8.23
N PRO A 449 7.06 22.08 7.76
CA PRO A 449 6.21 21.19 8.57
C PRO A 449 6.97 20.00 9.18
N HIS A 450 7.83 19.34 8.38
CA HIS A 450 8.60 18.20 8.86
C HIS A 450 9.62 18.63 9.92
N ALA A 451 10.34 19.73 9.70
CA ALA A 451 11.32 20.24 10.64
C ALA A 451 10.69 20.63 11.98
N GLU A 452 9.60 21.40 11.95
CA GLU A 452 8.85 21.80 13.15
C GLU A 452 8.35 20.57 13.92
N SER A 453 7.75 19.60 13.22
CA SER A 453 7.23 18.40 13.86
C SER A 453 8.32 17.51 14.44
N ILE A 454 9.42 17.29 13.70
CA ILE A 454 10.58 16.54 14.18
C ILE A 454 11.14 17.17 15.46
N LEU A 455 11.33 18.49 15.46
CA LEU A 455 11.89 19.19 16.61
C LEU A 455 10.96 19.15 17.82
N ASN A 456 9.66 19.32 17.64
CA ASN A 456 8.68 19.24 18.74
C ASN A 456 8.53 17.84 19.34
N GLU A 457 8.49 16.81 18.48
CA GLU A 457 8.10 15.46 18.91
C GLU A 457 9.31 14.61 19.33
N LEU A 458 10.45 14.75 18.64
CA LEU A 458 11.66 13.97 18.96
C LEU A 458 12.58 14.67 19.95
N TYR A 459 12.47 15.98 20.11
CA TYR A 459 13.33 16.76 20.98
C TYR A 459 12.49 17.59 21.95
N ALA A 460 13.04 17.85 23.14
CA ALA A 460 12.47 18.83 24.05
C ALA A 460 12.82 20.23 23.54
N PHE A 461 12.23 20.63 22.41
CA PHE A 461 12.50 21.91 21.78
C PHE A 461 11.79 23.04 22.55
N GLU A 462 12.56 24.01 23.04
CA GLU A 462 12.08 25.05 23.97
C GLU A 462 11.73 26.36 23.26
N TYR A 463 11.95 26.45 21.95
CA TYR A 463 11.75 27.65 21.16
C TYR A 463 10.39 27.66 20.47
N SER A 464 9.83 28.85 20.26
CA SER A 464 8.57 29.03 19.53
C SER A 464 8.83 29.08 18.02
N PHE A 465 7.95 28.46 17.24
CA PHE A 465 7.98 28.56 15.78
C PHE A 465 7.28 29.81 15.27
N THR A 466 7.84 30.41 14.23
CA THR A 466 7.26 31.56 13.54
C THR A 466 5.99 31.14 12.78
N PRO A 467 4.90 31.95 12.80
CA PRO A 467 3.70 31.66 12.05
C PRO A 467 3.95 31.52 10.54
N GLU A 468 3.21 30.63 9.88
CA GLU A 468 3.35 30.31 8.46
C GLU A 468 3.33 31.53 7.54
N GLU A 469 2.41 32.47 7.77
CA GLU A 469 2.29 33.70 6.97
C GLU A 469 3.60 34.49 6.95
N LYS A 470 4.25 34.65 8.11
CA LYS A 470 5.53 35.35 8.23
C LYS A 470 6.67 34.54 7.62
N CYS A 471 6.64 33.21 7.70
CA CYS A 471 7.62 32.36 7.00
C CYS A 471 7.54 32.56 5.48
N ILE A 472 6.34 32.65 4.91
CA ILE A 472 6.12 32.90 3.48
C ILE A 472 6.63 34.30 3.08
N GLU A 473 6.39 35.31 3.92
CA GLU A 473 6.94 36.66 3.71
C GLU A 473 8.48 36.66 3.73
N LEU A 474 9.08 35.94 4.68
CA LEU A 474 10.54 35.80 4.79
C LEU A 474 11.14 35.11 3.55
N GLU A 475 10.48 34.09 3.02
CA GLU A 475 10.91 33.38 1.80
C GLU A 475 10.97 34.29 0.56
N GLN A 476 10.21 35.38 0.54
CA GLN A 476 10.21 36.36 -0.55
C GLN A 476 11.30 37.43 -0.40
N SER A 477 11.99 37.49 0.74
CA SER A 477 13.02 38.52 0.97
C SER A 477 14.33 38.19 0.25
N ASP A 478 14.93 39.19 -0.38
CA ASP A 478 16.23 39.05 -1.04
C ASP A 478 17.32 38.55 -0.07
N GLU A 479 17.20 38.90 1.21
CA GLU A 479 18.13 38.49 2.25
C GLU A 479 18.07 36.98 2.51
N VAL A 480 16.88 36.39 2.61
CA VAL A 480 16.69 34.93 2.80
C VAL A 480 16.98 34.16 1.52
N ILE A 481 16.64 34.71 0.35
CA ILE A 481 16.99 34.12 -0.94
C ILE A 481 18.52 34.01 -1.08
N ALA A 482 19.27 35.01 -0.61
CA ALA A 482 20.73 35.03 -0.64
C ALA A 482 21.41 34.13 0.41
N MET A 483 20.71 33.69 1.46
CA MET A 483 21.27 32.76 2.45
C MET A 483 21.69 31.43 1.80
N GLN A 484 22.76 30.82 2.31
CA GLN A 484 23.11 29.45 1.96
C GLN A 484 22.11 28.48 2.62
N SER A 485 21.93 27.29 2.04
CA SER A 485 21.12 26.25 2.66
C SER A 485 21.94 25.40 3.63
N TRP A 486 21.26 24.77 4.60
CA TRP A 486 21.85 23.76 5.48
C TRP A 486 22.58 22.68 4.63
N PRO A 487 23.79 22.21 5.03
CA PRO A 487 24.44 22.31 6.33
C PRO A 487 25.42 23.48 6.53
N SER A 488 25.33 24.54 5.72
CA SER A 488 26.18 25.72 5.93
C SER A 488 25.83 26.44 7.24
N ARG A 489 26.83 27.02 7.93
CA ARG A 489 26.57 27.94 9.05
C ARG A 489 25.88 29.23 8.60
N GLU A 490 26.07 29.62 7.34
CA GLU A 490 25.36 30.76 6.74
C GLU A 490 23.88 30.45 6.45
N ALA A 491 23.40 29.25 6.81
CA ALA A 491 21.98 28.91 6.77
C ALA A 491 21.16 29.45 7.96
N PHE A 492 21.83 30.00 8.97
CA PHE A 492 21.21 30.59 10.15
C PHE A 492 21.40 32.10 10.12
N LYS A 493 20.31 32.86 10.24
CA LYS A 493 20.39 34.32 10.32
C LYS A 493 19.24 34.89 11.12
N VAL A 494 19.54 35.82 12.03
CA VAL A 494 18.50 36.58 12.73
C VAL A 494 18.09 37.76 11.84
N ILE A 495 16.81 37.78 11.45
CA ILE A 495 16.18 38.81 10.61
C ILE A 495 14.87 39.21 11.31
N ASP A 496 14.70 40.51 11.58
CA ASP A 496 13.49 41.05 12.24
C ASP A 496 13.05 40.26 13.50
N ASN A 497 14.02 40.03 14.41
CA ASN A 497 13.88 39.25 15.65
C ASN A 497 13.46 37.77 15.45
N VAL A 498 13.63 37.22 14.25
CA VAL A 498 13.36 35.81 13.93
C VAL A 498 14.65 35.14 13.51
N LEU A 499 14.97 34.00 14.10
CA LEU A 499 16.05 33.15 13.62
C LEU A 499 15.55 32.34 12.42
N VAL A 500 15.96 32.74 11.22
CA VAL A 500 15.66 32.04 9.98
C VAL A 500 16.67 30.92 9.77
N ILE A 501 16.16 29.73 9.49
CA ILE A 501 16.94 28.53 9.18
C ILE A 501 16.54 28.04 7.78
N LYS A 502 17.45 28.20 6.81
CA LYS A 502 17.21 27.80 5.42
C LYS A 502 17.59 26.34 5.20
N LEU A 503 16.58 25.48 5.05
CA LEU A 503 16.79 24.04 4.88
C LEU A 503 17.25 23.67 3.47
N GLY A 504 16.75 24.35 2.45
CA GLY A 504 16.94 23.98 1.06
C GLY A 504 16.64 25.11 0.08
N GLU A 505 16.23 24.76 -1.13
CA GLU A 505 15.85 25.70 -2.16
C GLU A 505 14.48 26.30 -1.85
N ILE A 506 14.27 27.58 -2.18
CA ILE A 506 12.96 28.21 -2.01
C ILE A 506 12.13 27.88 -3.26
N PRO A 507 10.97 27.20 -3.12
CA PRO A 507 10.15 26.85 -4.26
C PRO A 507 9.69 28.10 -5.03
N PRO A 508 9.65 28.06 -6.37
CA PRO A 508 8.99 29.12 -7.12
C PRO A 508 7.49 29.11 -6.78
N GLN A 509 6.96 30.27 -6.37
CA GLN A 509 5.54 30.47 -6.07
C GLN A 509 4.65 30.47 -7.32
#